data_AF-A0A9D9DEI7-F1
#
_entry.id   AF-A0A9D9DEI7-F1
#
_cell.length_a   1.000
_cell.length_b   1.000
_cell.length_c   1.000
_cell.angle_alpha   90.00
_cell.angle_beta   90.00
_cell.angle_gamma   90.00
#
_symmetry.space_group_name_H-M   'P 1'
#
loop_
_entity.id
_entity.type
_entity.pdbx_description
1 polymer ?
#
loop_
_entity_poly.entity_id
_entity_poly.type
_entity_poly.pdbx_seq_one_letter_code
_entity_poly.pdbx_strand_id
1 'polypeptide(L)'
;MGTPTQVKQAKNIVPASIRLGRIILLVCSILFFAFTILNCADFVCRCLGISGDWQDPYSAIWTVLLPFISFYLVFAGIGGISYARDRGPFIGIASLTAILSAILGVVTFMLEIRSLLNSGVLLNLNMFYFVEGVVCFVYFLGWMLAKNWLD
;
A
#
# COMPACT_ATOMS: atom_id res chain seq x y z
N MET A 1 -11.71 51.01 30.37
CA MET A 1 -10.39 50.47 29.95
C MET A 1 -10.16 49.18 30.71
N GLY A 2 -10.16 48.04 30.03
CA GLY A 2 -10.03 46.71 30.61
C GLY A 2 -10.10 45.65 29.50
N THR A 3 -8.96 45.47 28.84
CA THR A 3 -8.51 44.42 27.89
C THR A 3 -9.54 43.55 27.15
N PRO A 4 -9.51 43.51 25.80
CA PRO A 4 -10.24 42.49 25.05
C PRO A 4 -9.61 41.11 25.33
N THR A 5 -10.46 40.17 25.73
CA THR A 5 -10.21 38.74 25.73
C THR A 5 -9.55 38.34 24.42
N GLN A 6 -8.23 38.15 24.46
CA GLN A 6 -7.52 37.43 23.43
C GLN A 6 -8.01 35.99 23.49
N VAL A 7 -9.08 35.72 22.74
CA VAL A 7 -9.33 34.42 22.14
C VAL A 7 -8.12 34.20 21.23
N LYS A 8 -7.00 33.75 21.82
CA LYS A 8 -5.92 33.12 21.10
C LYS A 8 -6.58 31.96 20.38
N GLN A 9 -6.92 32.18 19.11
CA GLN A 9 -7.00 31.12 18.13
C GLN A 9 -5.72 30.32 18.32
N ALA A 10 -5.84 29.19 19.03
CA ALA A 10 -4.86 28.13 18.93
C ALA A 10 -4.92 27.74 17.46
N LYS A 11 -4.06 28.38 16.66
CA LYS A 11 -3.78 28.01 15.29
C LYS A 11 -3.45 26.53 15.40
N ASN A 12 -4.39 25.69 14.99
CA ASN A 12 -4.25 24.24 15.00
C ASN A 12 -3.16 23.92 13.97
N ILE A 13 -1.90 24.08 14.37
CA ILE A 13 -0.74 23.79 13.53
C ILE A 13 -0.69 22.28 13.50
N VAL A 14 -1.29 21.72 12.45
CA VAL A 14 -1.19 20.29 12.16
C VAL A 14 0.29 19.88 12.24
N PRO A 15 0.65 18.93 13.11
CA PRO A 15 2.01 18.42 13.22
C PRO A 15 2.55 18.04 11.84
N ALA A 16 3.81 18.39 11.58
CA ALA A 16 4.46 18.08 10.30
C ALA A 16 4.45 16.56 9.99
N SER A 17 4.53 15.71 11.03
CA SER A 17 4.42 14.26 10.93
C SER A 17 3.09 13.80 10.34
N ILE A 18 1.97 14.39 10.76
CA ILE A 18 0.63 14.06 10.26
C ILE A 18 0.48 14.49 8.80
N ARG A 19 0.97 15.69 8.45
CA ARG A 19 0.97 16.17 7.06
C ARG A 19 1.79 15.24 6.16
N LEU A 20 2.96 14.83 6.63
CA LEU A 20 3.81 13.88 5.92
C LEU A 20 3.11 12.54 5.73
N GLY A 21 2.48 11.99 6.78
CA GLY A 21 1.72 10.74 6.70
C GLY A 21 0.60 10.77 5.66
N ARG A 22 -0.14 11.89 5.56
CA ARG A 22 -1.18 12.09 4.54
C ARG A 22 -0.62 12.16 3.12
N ILE A 23 0.51 12.83 2.92
CA ILE A 23 1.19 12.89 1.62
C ILE A 23 1.66 11.50 1.22
N ILE A 24 2.27 10.76 2.15
CA ILE A 24 2.71 9.38 1.93
C ILE A 24 1.51 8.50 1.50
N LEU A 25 0.40 8.55 2.25
CA LEU A 25 -0.81 7.81 1.92
C LEU A 25 -1.33 8.15 0.52
N LEU A 26 -1.34 9.43 0.15
CA LEU A 26 -1.79 9.86 -1.17
C LEU A 26 -0.89 9.30 -2.28
N VAL A 27 0.43 9.44 -2.15
CA VAL A 27 1.39 8.95 -3.14
C VAL A 27 1.31 7.43 -3.28
N CYS A 28 1.32 6.71 -2.15
CA CYS A 28 1.21 5.24 -2.16
C CYS A 28 -0.14 4.77 -2.74
N SER A 29 -1.23 5.50 -2.50
CA SER A 29 -2.53 5.17 -3.09
C SER A 29 -2.51 5.26 -4.62
N ILE A 30 -1.84 6.29 -5.18
CA ILE A 30 -1.65 6.42 -6.63
C ILE A 30 -0.81 5.26 -7.16
N LEU A 31 0.27 4.90 -6.45
CA LEU A 31 1.10 3.76 -6.81
C LEU A 31 0.32 2.44 -6.78
N PHE A 32 -0.58 2.23 -5.81
CA PHE A 32 -1.42 1.03 -5.77
C PHE A 32 -2.32 0.89 -7.01
N PHE A 33 -2.84 1.99 -7.57
CA PHE A 33 -3.54 1.91 -8.85
C PHE A 33 -2.61 1.51 -10.00
N ALA A 34 -1.38 2.02 -10.03
CA ALA A 34 -0.39 1.61 -11.02
C ALA A 34 -0.02 0.12 -10.88
N PHE A 35 0.22 -0.36 -9.66
CA PHE A 35 0.47 -1.79 -9.40
C PHE A 35 -0.73 -2.66 -9.77
N THR A 36 -1.96 -2.19 -9.55
CA THR A 36 -3.17 -2.90 -9.99
C THR A 36 -3.15 -3.17 -11.50
N ILE A 37 -2.82 -2.15 -12.31
CA ILE A 37 -2.76 -2.30 -13.77
C ILE A 37 -1.68 -3.33 -14.15
N LEU A 38 -0.51 -3.25 -13.51
CA LEU A 38 0.60 -4.16 -13.78
C LEU A 38 0.30 -5.60 -13.34
N ASN A 39 -0.34 -5.79 -12.17
CA ASN A 39 -0.79 -7.10 -11.68
C ASN A 39 -1.87 -7.70 -12.58
N CYS A 40 -2.79 -6.89 -13.10
CA CYS A 40 -3.77 -7.34 -14.09
C CYS A 40 -3.09 -7.76 -15.41
N ALA A 41 -2.10 -7.00 -15.88
CA ALA A 41 -1.33 -7.37 -17.07
C ALA A 41 -0.56 -8.69 -16.86
N ASP A 42 0.11 -8.85 -15.72
CA ASP A 42 0.82 -10.09 -15.39
C ASP A 42 -0.13 -11.28 -15.25
N PHE A 43 -1.30 -11.10 -14.61
CA PHE A 43 -2.34 -12.12 -14.55
C PHE A 43 -2.78 -12.60 -15.94
N VAL A 44 -3.00 -11.67 -16.88
CA VAL A 44 -3.35 -12.01 -18.27
C VAL A 44 -2.22 -12.76 -18.95
N CYS A 45 -0.97 -12.29 -18.81
CA CYS A 45 0.20 -12.99 -19.36
C CYS A 45 0.32 -14.42 -18.82
N ARG A 46 0.02 -14.64 -17.53
CA ARG A 46 0.03 -15.96 -16.90
C ARG A 46 -1.10 -16.88 -17.36
N CYS A 47 -2.29 -16.33 -17.56
CA CYS A 47 -3.42 -17.07 -18.11
C CYS A 47 -3.20 -17.49 -19.56
N LEU A 48 -2.48 -16.68 -20.34
CA LEU A 48 -2.10 -16.99 -21.73
C LEU A 48 -0.90 -17.94 -21.85
N GLY A 49 -0.29 -18.35 -20.73
CA GLY A 49 0.91 -19.19 -20.72
C GLY A 49 2.17 -18.50 -21.24
N ILE A 50 2.17 -17.16 -21.30
CA ILE A 50 3.32 -16.35 -21.73
C ILE A 50 4.31 -16.20 -20.57
N SER A 51 3.81 -16.07 -19.35
CA SER A 51 4.59 -16.03 -18.11
C SER A 51 4.04 -17.01 -17.09
N GLY A 52 4.86 -17.46 -16.14
CA GLY A 52 4.42 -18.38 -15.09
C GLY A 52 4.38 -19.86 -15.50
N ASP A 53 4.62 -20.72 -14.52
CA ASP A 53 4.65 -22.17 -14.69
C ASP A 53 3.51 -22.76 -13.85
N TRP A 54 2.46 -23.24 -14.51
CA TRP A 54 1.33 -23.86 -13.85
C TRP A 54 1.69 -25.21 -13.19
N GLN A 55 2.85 -25.77 -13.50
CA GLN A 55 3.35 -26.98 -12.85
C GLN A 55 4.01 -26.68 -11.50
N ASP A 56 4.51 -25.45 -11.28
CA ASP A 56 4.97 -25.02 -9.98
C ASP A 56 3.78 -24.61 -9.10
N PRO A 57 3.49 -25.31 -7.99
CA PRO A 57 2.35 -25.00 -7.13
C PRO A 57 2.42 -23.58 -6.56
N TYR A 58 3.61 -23.03 -6.34
CA TYR A 58 3.74 -21.65 -5.83
C TYR A 58 3.34 -20.62 -6.89
N SER A 59 3.84 -20.79 -8.12
CA SER A 59 3.47 -19.93 -9.24
C SER A 59 1.97 -20.02 -9.53
N ALA A 60 1.37 -21.21 -9.48
CA ALA A 60 -0.07 -21.42 -9.66
C ALA A 60 -0.90 -20.73 -8.57
N ILE A 61 -0.55 -20.90 -7.28
CA ILE A 61 -1.23 -20.22 -6.17
C ILE A 61 -1.13 -18.70 -6.34
N TRP A 62 0.06 -18.19 -6.68
CA TRP A 62 0.26 -16.76 -6.89
C TRP A 62 -0.61 -16.21 -8.03
N THR A 63 -0.67 -16.92 -9.16
CA THR A 63 -1.53 -16.54 -10.29
C THR A 63 -3.00 -16.43 -9.88
N VAL A 64 -3.49 -17.36 -9.06
CA VAL A 64 -4.87 -17.33 -8.55
C VAL A 64 -5.10 -16.18 -7.57
N LEU A 65 -4.08 -15.80 -6.79
CA LEU A 65 -4.16 -14.71 -5.82
C LEU A 65 -4.07 -13.31 -6.45
N LEU A 66 -3.39 -13.15 -7.59
CA LEU A 66 -3.23 -11.87 -8.29
C LEU A 66 -4.54 -11.05 -8.44
N PRO A 67 -5.68 -11.60 -8.90
CA PRO A 67 -6.91 -10.81 -8.99
C PRO A 67 -7.39 -10.30 -7.62
N PHE A 68 -7.25 -11.09 -6.55
CA PHE A 68 -7.61 -10.66 -5.19
C PHE A 68 -6.67 -9.57 -4.69
N ILE A 69 -5.37 -9.68 -4.97
CA ILE A 69 -4.38 -8.65 -4.65
C ILE A 69 -4.73 -7.35 -5.41
N SER A 70 -5.06 -7.42 -6.69
CA SER A 70 -5.49 -6.27 -7.48
C SER A 70 -6.73 -5.58 -6.90
N PHE A 71 -7.77 -6.35 -6.54
CA PHE A 71 -8.95 -5.79 -5.87
C PHE A 71 -8.58 -5.10 -4.56
N TYR A 72 -7.75 -5.76 -3.75
CA TYR A 72 -7.25 -5.21 -2.49
C TYR A 72 -6.49 -3.89 -2.71
N LEU A 73 -5.58 -3.81 -3.67
CA LEU A 73 -4.81 -2.60 -3.98
C LEU A 73 -5.72 -1.43 -4.39
N VAL A 74 -6.78 -1.70 -5.15
CA VAL A 74 -7.80 -0.70 -5.48
C VAL A 74 -8.49 -0.17 -4.22
N PHE A 75 -8.95 -1.06 -3.33
CA PHE A 75 -9.57 -0.65 -2.07
C PHE A 75 -8.61 0.11 -1.16
N ALA A 76 -7.35 -0.31 -1.07
CA ALA A 76 -6.31 0.38 -0.33
C ALA A 76 -6.03 1.78 -0.90
N GLY A 77 -6.02 1.91 -2.23
CA GLY A 77 -5.89 3.20 -2.90
C GLY A 77 -7.07 4.14 -2.63
N ILE A 78 -8.30 3.64 -2.73
CA ILE A 78 -9.50 4.43 -2.43
C ILE A 78 -9.53 4.86 -0.96
N GLY A 79 -9.26 3.92 -0.04
CA GLY A 79 -9.20 4.19 1.41
C GLY A 79 -8.14 5.21 1.75
N GLY A 80 -6.93 5.08 1.18
CA GLY A 80 -5.81 5.98 1.43
C GLY A 80 -6.06 7.40 0.91
N ILE A 81 -6.65 7.56 -0.28
CA ILE A 81 -7.06 8.88 -0.80
C ILE A 81 -8.16 9.49 0.06
N SER A 82 -9.17 8.70 0.45
CA SER A 82 -10.27 9.16 1.28
C SER A 82 -9.78 9.68 2.63
N TYR A 83 -8.89 8.93 3.27
CA TYR A 83 -8.22 9.32 4.50
C TYR A 83 -7.36 10.57 4.31
N ALA A 84 -6.50 10.59 3.28
CA ALA A 84 -5.61 11.72 3.02
C ALA A 84 -6.36 13.03 2.72
N ARG A 85 -7.61 12.97 2.25
CA ARG A 85 -8.46 14.14 1.97
C ARG A 85 -9.42 14.51 3.09
N ASP A 86 -9.45 13.76 4.20
CA ASP A 86 -10.44 13.90 5.28
C ASP A 86 -11.89 13.87 4.76
N ARG A 87 -12.15 13.13 3.69
CA ARG A 87 -13.45 13.12 3.00
C ARG A 87 -13.82 11.73 2.51
N GLY A 88 -15.08 11.37 2.70
CA GLY A 88 -15.70 10.18 2.14
C GLY A 88 -16.02 9.10 3.17
N PRO A 89 -16.85 8.12 2.79
CA PRO A 89 -17.32 7.07 3.70
C PRO A 89 -16.26 5.99 3.99
N PHE A 90 -15.11 6.04 3.30
CA PHE A 90 -14.10 4.97 3.29
C PHE A 90 -12.88 5.26 4.17
N ILE A 91 -12.96 6.28 5.02
CA ILE A 91 -11.88 6.63 5.97
C ILE A 91 -11.54 5.43 6.88
N GLY A 92 -12.56 4.72 7.36
CA GLY A 92 -12.38 3.53 8.21
C GLY A 92 -11.74 2.34 7.47
N ILE A 93 -11.77 2.31 6.13
CA ILE A 93 -11.11 1.26 5.34
C ILE A 93 -9.59 1.46 5.37
N ALA A 94 -9.10 2.70 5.48
CA ALA A 94 -7.67 3.01 5.41
C ALA A 94 -6.84 2.30 6.51
N SER A 95 -7.38 2.17 7.73
CA SER A 95 -6.69 1.47 8.82
C SER A 95 -6.60 -0.04 8.56
N LEU A 96 -7.68 -0.65 8.10
CA LEU A 96 -7.71 -2.07 7.72
C LEU A 96 -6.73 -2.33 6.56
N THR A 97 -6.77 -1.51 5.51
CA THR A 97 -5.89 -1.67 4.35
C THR A 97 -4.44 -1.36 4.70
N ALA A 98 -4.16 -0.47 5.66
CA ALA A 98 -2.81 -0.25 6.16
C ALA A 98 -2.23 -1.50 6.85
N ILE A 99 -3.01 -2.13 7.73
CA ILE A 99 -2.58 -3.36 8.42
C ILE A 99 -2.38 -4.50 7.40
N LEU A 100 -3.33 -4.67 6.48
CA LEU A 100 -3.20 -5.66 5.41
C LEU A 100 -2.00 -5.36 4.49
N SER A 101 -1.65 -4.09 4.26
CA SER A 101 -0.46 -3.71 3.50
C SER A 101 0.80 -4.20 4.20
N ALA A 102 0.90 -4.05 5.52
CA ALA A 102 2.05 -4.55 6.26
C ALA A 102 2.17 -6.08 6.13
N ILE A 103 1.06 -6.81 6.23
CA ILE A 103 1.04 -8.28 6.07
C ILE A 103 1.45 -8.67 4.65
N LEU A 104 0.85 -8.05 3.63
CA LEU A 104 1.17 -8.32 2.23
C LEU A 104 2.65 -8.02 1.94
N GLY A 105 3.17 -6.92 2.48
CA GLY A 105 4.60 -6.60 2.44
C GLY A 105 5.44 -7.75 2.96
N VAL A 106 5.20 -8.21 4.21
CA VAL A 106 5.94 -9.34 4.79
C VAL A 106 5.89 -10.59 3.90
N VAL A 107 4.69 -10.97 3.43
CA VAL A 107 4.51 -12.15 2.57
C VAL A 107 5.34 -12.01 1.28
N THR A 108 5.25 -10.87 0.61
CA THR A 108 6.00 -10.61 -0.63
C THR A 108 7.50 -10.67 -0.39
N PHE A 109 8.01 -10.06 0.68
CA PHE A 109 9.44 -10.15 1.03
C PHE A 109 9.87 -11.59 1.32
N MET A 110 9.07 -12.38 2.03
CA MET A 110 9.39 -13.79 2.29
C MET A 110 9.49 -14.60 0.99
N LEU A 111 8.58 -14.37 0.04
CA LEU A 111 8.60 -15.03 -1.27
C LEU A 111 9.82 -14.63 -2.11
N GLU A 112 10.16 -13.33 -2.12
CA GLU A 112 11.33 -12.84 -2.84
C GLU A 112 12.66 -13.30 -2.22
N ILE A 113 12.77 -13.33 -0.89
CA ILE A 113 13.93 -13.90 -0.20
C ILE A 113 14.08 -15.38 -0.54
N ARG A 114 12.99 -16.14 -0.57
CA ARG A 114 13.03 -17.55 -0.99
C ARG A 114 13.49 -17.69 -2.44
N SER A 115 12.96 -16.85 -3.35
CA SER A 115 13.38 -16.85 -4.76
C SER A 115 14.90 -16.58 -4.89
N LEU A 116 15.41 -15.62 -4.12
CA LEU A 116 16.82 -15.29 -4.04
C LEU A 116 17.67 -16.48 -3.52
N LEU A 117 17.23 -17.12 -2.43
CA LEU A 117 17.92 -18.28 -1.84
C LEU A 117 17.96 -19.48 -2.80
N ASN A 118 16.86 -19.73 -3.51
CA ASN A 118 16.76 -20.85 -4.44
C ASN A 118 17.54 -20.63 -5.74
N SER A 119 17.59 -19.38 -6.22
CA SER A 119 18.27 -19.05 -7.48
C SER A 119 19.77 -18.81 -7.31
N GLY A 120 20.23 -18.42 -6.11
CA GLY A 120 21.64 -18.09 -5.85
C GLY A 120 22.15 -16.86 -6.61
N VAL A 121 21.27 -16.13 -7.30
CA VAL A 121 21.61 -14.97 -8.15
C VAL A 121 20.85 -13.75 -7.64
N LEU A 122 21.60 -12.71 -7.22
CA LEU A 122 21.03 -11.48 -6.65
C LEU A 122 20.07 -10.74 -7.60
N LEU A 123 20.29 -10.91 -8.91
CA LEU A 123 19.50 -10.29 -9.98
C LEU A 123 18.21 -11.03 -10.33
N ASN A 124 17.92 -12.18 -9.70
CA ASN A 124 16.66 -12.90 -9.93
C ASN A 124 15.53 -12.49 -8.97
N LEU A 125 15.72 -11.38 -8.25
CA LEU A 125 14.64 -10.74 -7.49
C LEU A 125 13.61 -10.20 -8.47
N ASN A 126 12.34 -10.51 -8.24
CA ASN A 126 11.28 -9.89 -9.00
C ASN A 126 11.09 -8.46 -8.47
N MET A 127 11.84 -7.54 -9.08
CA MET A 127 11.90 -6.12 -8.68
C MET A 127 10.51 -5.49 -8.63
N PHE A 128 9.58 -5.94 -9.46
CA PHE A 128 8.21 -5.46 -9.45
C PHE A 128 7.51 -5.77 -8.11
N TYR A 129 7.48 -7.04 -7.68
CA TYR A 129 6.85 -7.41 -6.41
C TYR A 129 7.63 -6.90 -5.20
N PHE A 130 8.97 -6.85 -5.28
CA PHE A 130 9.79 -6.27 -4.23
C PHE A 130 9.42 -4.80 -3.97
N VAL A 131 9.32 -3.99 -5.03
CA VAL A 131 8.93 -2.58 -4.91
C VAL A 131 7.49 -2.45 -4.43
N GLU A 132 6.56 -3.30 -4.89
CA GLU A 132 5.19 -3.34 -4.37
C GLU A 132 5.17 -3.59 -2.85
N GLY A 133 5.96 -4.55 -2.36
CA GLY A 133 6.11 -4.85 -0.94
C GLY A 133 6.67 -3.67 -0.13
N VAL A 134 7.68 -2.96 -0.67
CA VAL A 134 8.20 -1.72 -0.06
C VAL A 134 7.10 -0.67 0.02
N VAL A 135 6.35 -0.44 -1.05
CA VAL A 135 5.28 0.56 -1.09
C VAL A 135 4.17 0.20 -0.08
N CYS A 136 3.86 -1.08 0.11
CA CYS A 136 2.92 -1.52 1.13
C CYS A 136 3.38 -1.15 2.55
N PHE A 137 4.66 -1.32 2.89
CA PHE A 137 5.18 -0.87 4.17
C PHE A 137 5.17 0.64 4.32
N VAL A 138 5.54 1.37 3.27
CA VAL A 138 5.51 2.84 3.27
C VAL A 138 4.08 3.35 3.45
N TYR A 139 3.09 2.71 2.85
CA TYR A 139 1.67 3.02 3.06
C TYR A 139 1.25 2.81 4.52
N PHE A 140 1.64 1.68 5.13
CA PHE A 140 1.40 1.42 6.55
C PHE A 140 2.04 2.47 7.46
N LEU A 141 3.30 2.87 7.19
CA LEU A 141 3.98 3.93 7.91
C LEU A 141 3.27 5.28 7.75
N GLY A 142 2.82 5.60 6.53
CA GLY A 142 2.03 6.80 6.26
C GLY A 142 0.76 6.86 7.11
N TRP A 143 0.05 5.74 7.21
CA TRP A 143 -1.12 5.62 8.09
C TRP A 143 -0.73 5.77 9.57
N MET A 144 0.31 5.08 10.04
CA MET A 144 0.76 5.16 11.43
C MET A 144 1.14 6.58 11.87
N LEU A 145 1.73 7.38 10.96
CA LEU A 145 2.06 8.78 11.20
C LEU A 145 0.82 9.68 11.23
N ALA A 146 -0.23 9.32 10.50
CA ALA A 146 -1.43 10.14 10.33
C ALA A 146 -2.63 9.66 11.16
N LYS A 147 -2.55 8.52 11.86
CA LYS A 147 -3.70 7.90 12.56
C LYS A 147 -4.32 8.80 13.64
N ASN A 148 -3.50 9.53 14.40
CA ASN A 148 -3.94 10.43 15.48
C ASN A 148 -4.57 11.74 14.96
N TRP A 149 -4.89 11.84 13.67
CA TRP A 149 -5.48 13.03 13.06
C TRP A 149 -7.00 13.08 13.19
N LEU A 150 -7.64 11.90 13.20
CA LEU A 150 -9.10 11.75 13.24
C LEU A 150 -9.60 11.21 14.59
N ASP A 151 -8.68 10.89 15.51
CA ASP A 151 -8.95 10.60 16.93
C ASP A 151 -9.08 11.92 17.72
#